data_AF-A0A031FSQ1-F1
#
_entry.id   AF-A0A031FSQ1-F1
#
_cell.length_a   1.000
_cell.length_b   1.000
_cell.length_c   1.000
_cell.angle_alpha   90.00
_cell.angle_beta   90.00
_cell.angle_gamma   90.00
#
_symmetry.space_group_name_H-M   'P 1'
#
loop_
_entity.id
_entity.type
_entity.pdbx_description
1 polymer ?
#
loop_
_entity_poly.entity_id
_entity_poly.type
_entity_poly.pdbx_seq_one_letter_code
_entity_poly.pdbx_strand_id
1 'polypeptide(L)'
;MKTYARIVNNAVVELFSTDGNMAEMFHPDLIWVDITDITPLPQIDWNANFGTLGWVFTAPEVAAPNNTLTTLAKKWLGAVARQP
;
A
#
# COMPACT_ATOMS: atom_id res chain seq x y z
N MET A 1 -11.86 10.65 14.35
CA MET A 1 -11.79 10.37 12.91
C MET A 1 -11.57 8.90 12.69
N LYS A 2 -12.45 8.25 11.93
CA LYS A 2 -12.23 6.90 11.42
C LYS A 2 -11.82 6.98 9.95
N THR A 3 -10.90 6.11 9.54
CA THR A 3 -10.48 5.98 8.16
C THR A 3 -11.04 4.69 7.60
N TYR A 4 -11.68 4.78 6.44
CA TYR A 4 -12.28 3.65 5.78
C TYR A 4 -11.67 3.46 4.40
N ALA A 5 -11.54 2.20 3.99
CA ALA A 5 -11.14 1.79 2.67
C ALA A 5 -12.36 1.29 1.89
N ARG A 6 -12.53 1.78 0.66
CA ARG A 6 -13.52 1.25 -0.28
C ARG A 6 -12.94 0.07 -1.03
N ILE A 7 -13.63 -1.06 -0.97
CA ILE A 7 -13.22 -2.29 -1.65
C ILE A 7 -14.04 -2.51 -2.91
N VAL A 8 -13.35 -2.65 -4.04
CA VAL A 8 -13.95 -3.01 -5.32
C VAL A 8 -13.08 -4.08 -5.97
N ASN A 9 -13.68 -5.18 -6.43
CA ASN A 9 -12.96 -6.30 -7.06
C ASN A 9 -11.75 -6.78 -6.23
N ASN A 10 -11.92 -6.94 -4.92
CA ASN A 10 -10.86 -7.37 -4.01
C ASN A 10 -9.63 -6.43 -3.95
N ALA A 11 -9.81 -5.15 -4.27
CA ALA A 11 -8.77 -4.13 -4.17
C ALA A 11 -9.29 -2.87 -3.48
N VAL A 12 -8.39 -2.19 -2.76
CA VAL A 12 -8.65 -0.86 -2.18
C VAL A 12 -8.59 0.17 -3.29
N VAL A 13 -9.72 0.79 -3.60
CA VAL A 13 -9.80 1.80 -4.67
C VAL A 13 -9.90 3.23 -4.14
N GLU A 14 -10.32 3.40 -2.89
CA GLU A 14 -10.52 4.73 -2.31
C GLU A 14 -10.33 4.68 -0.80
N LEU A 15 -9.80 5.78 -0.24
CA LEU A 15 -9.62 5.96 1.19
C LEU A 15 -10.36 7.23 1.59
N PHE A 16 -11.19 7.11 2.63
CA PHE A 16 -11.99 8.23 3.10
C PHE A 16 -11.97 8.29 4.62
N SER A 17 -11.62 9.45 5.16
CA SER A 17 -11.60 9.70 6.60
C SER A 17 -12.77 10.58 6.99
N THR A 18 -13.62 10.07 7.88
CA THR A 18 -14.81 10.78 8.35
C THR A 18 -15.14 10.40 9.80
N ASP A 19 -15.86 11.28 10.48
CA ASP A 19 -16.49 11.01 11.78
C ASP A 19 -17.98 10.65 11.63
N GLY A 20 -18.53 10.74 10.42
CA GLY A 20 -19.92 10.42 10.10
C GLY A 20 -20.18 8.93 9.86
N ASN A 21 -21.46 8.56 9.85
CA ASN A 21 -21.89 7.19 9.56
C ASN A 21 -21.82 6.90 8.05
N MET A 22 -20.91 6.01 7.64
CA MET A 22 -20.74 5.61 6.24
C MET A 22 -22.04 5.10 5.60
N ALA A 23 -22.89 4.41 6.36
CA ALA A 23 -24.14 3.84 5.85
C ALA A 23 -25.19 4.89 5.47
N GLU A 24 -25.08 6.10 6.03
CA GLU A 24 -25.98 7.21 5.71
C GLU A 24 -25.42 8.10 4.58
N MET A 25 -24.10 8.09 4.41
CA MET A 25 -23.41 8.97 3.45
C MET A 25 -23.24 8.35 2.06
N PHE A 26 -23.25 7.02 1.95
CA PHE A 26 -22.92 6.30 0.72
C PHE A 26 -23.98 5.28 0.33
N HIS A 27 -24.01 4.91 -0.95
CA HIS A 27 -24.91 3.88 -1.45
C HIS A 27 -24.63 2.53 -0.75
N PRO A 28 -25.66 1.76 -0.38
CA PRO A 28 -25.49 0.48 0.34
C PRO A 28 -24.75 -0.59 -0.46
N ASP A 29 -24.62 -0.42 -1.78
CA ASP A 29 -23.84 -1.32 -2.65
C ASP A 29 -22.32 -1.12 -2.51
N LEU A 30 -21.87 -0.04 -1.86
CA LEU A 30 -20.46 0.27 -1.67
C LEU A 30 -19.94 -0.41 -0.41
N ILE A 31 -18.89 -1.22 -0.58
CA ILE A 31 -18.23 -1.91 0.53
C ILE A 31 -17.17 -0.98 1.14
N TRP A 32 -17.47 -0.47 2.33
CA TRP A 32 -16.54 0.32 3.14
C TRP A 32 -16.07 -0.50 4.34
N VAL A 33 -14.75 -0.55 4.53
CA VAL A 33 -14.11 -1.28 5.63
C VAL A 33 -13.39 -0.27 6.52
N ASP A 34 -13.65 -0.30 7.83
CA ASP A 34 -12.90 0.50 8.80
C ASP A 34 -11.47 -0.01 8.88
N ILE A 35 -10.50 0.84 8.55
CA ILE A 35 -9.07 0.54 8.56
C ILE A 35 -8.32 1.32 9.64
N THR A 36 -9.03 2.01 10.55
CA THR A 36 -8.44 2.88 11.58
C THR A 36 -7.47 2.14 12.48
N ASP A 37 -7.81 0.90 12.85
CA ASP A 37 -7.01 0.05 13.73
C ASP A 37 -6.15 -0.99 12.95
N ILE A 38 -6.06 -0.87 11.62
CA ILE A 38 -5.30 -1.80 10.80
C ILE A 38 -3.86 -1.29 10.64
N THR A 39 -2.91 -2.15 11.00
CA THR A 39 -1.48 -1.90 10.85
C THR A 39 -0.85 -3.06 10.07
N PRO A 40 -0.15 -2.80 8.96
CA PRO A 40 0.10 -1.50 8.32
C PRO A 40 -1.16 -0.87 7.72
N LEU A 41 -1.21 0.47 7.68
CA LEU A 41 -2.37 1.20 7.16
C LEU A 41 -2.54 0.90 5.66
N PRO A 42 -3.67 0.30 5.22
CA PRO A 42 -3.89 -0.03 3.83
C PRO A 42 -3.86 1.21 2.93
N GLN A 43 -3.28 1.09 1.74
CA GLN A 43 -3.24 2.16 0.74
C GLN A 43 -4.07 1.79 -0.49
N ILE A 44 -4.26 2.76 -1.38
CA ILE A 44 -4.83 2.52 -2.71
C ILE A 44 -3.98 1.45 -3.43
N ASP A 45 -4.63 0.60 -4.23
CA ASP A 45 -4.05 -0.55 -4.94
C ASP A 45 -3.63 -1.72 -4.04
N TRP A 46 -3.93 -1.68 -2.74
CA TRP A 46 -3.75 -2.84 -1.87
C TRP A 46 -4.80 -3.90 -2.13
N ASN A 47 -4.38 -5.15 -2.11
CA ASN A 47 -5.27 -6.29 -2.28
C ASN A 47 -6.04 -6.51 -0.98
N ALA A 48 -7.37 -6.60 -1.08
CA ALA A 48 -8.29 -6.79 0.05
C ALA A 48 -9.03 -8.12 -0.11
N ASN A 49 -8.76 -9.05 0.80
CA ASN A 49 -9.36 -10.37 0.83
C ASN A 49 -10.19 -10.53 2.10
N PHE A 50 -11.43 -10.98 1.96
CA PHE A 50 -12.24 -11.34 3.12
C PHE A 50 -11.89 -12.76 3.57
N GLY A 51 -11.14 -12.87 4.68
CA GLY A 51 -10.72 -14.14 5.26
C GLY A 51 -11.63 -14.58 6.41
N THR A 52 -11.21 -15.64 7.09
CA THR A 52 -11.97 -16.28 8.19
C THR A 52 -12.17 -15.36 9.41
N LEU A 53 -11.27 -14.41 9.62
CA LEU A 53 -11.27 -13.49 10.77
C LEU A 53 -11.61 -12.04 10.39
N GLY A 54 -11.98 -11.79 9.13
CA GLY A 54 -12.27 -10.45 8.61
C GLY A 54 -11.41 -10.07 7.40
N TRP A 55 -11.33 -8.77 7.14
CA TRP A 55 -10.60 -8.22 6.00
C TRP A 55 -9.08 -8.29 6.20
N VAL A 56 -8.39 -8.91 5.25
CA VAL A 56 -6.93 -9.00 5.17
C VAL A 56 -6.47 -8.12 4.01
N PHE A 57 -5.58 -7.20 4.32
CA PHE A 57 -5.00 -6.27 3.36
C PHE A 57 -3.56 -6.67 3.05
N THR A 58 -3.18 -6.67 1.78
CA THR A 58 -1.84 -7.03 1.33
C THR A 58 -1.33 -5.96 0.39
N ALA A 59 -0.13 -5.44 0.65
CA ALA A 59 0.50 -4.49 -0.23
C ALA A 59 0.72 -5.11 -1.62
N PRO A 60 0.49 -4.35 -2.71
CA PRO A 60 0.86 -4.81 -4.03
C PRO A 60 2.38 -4.99 -4.06
N GLU A 61 2.86 -6.04 -4.73
CA GLU A 61 4.28 -6.26 -4.92
C GLU A 61 4.81 -5.16 -5.86
N VAL A 62 5.33 -4.07 -5.27
CA VAL A 62 6.06 -3.06 -6.03
C VAL A 62 7.33 -3.76 -6.50
N ALA A 63 7.31 -4.27 -7.73
CA ALA A 63 8.50 -4.72 -8.41
C ALA A 63 9.51 -3.58 -8.30
N ALA A 64 10.55 -3.77 -7.49
CA ALA A 64 11.57 -2.76 -7.30
C ALA A 64 12.04 -2.31 -8.68
N PRO A 65 12.11 -0.99 -8.96
CA PRO A 65 12.77 -0.56 -10.17
C PRO A 65 14.19 -1.12 -10.10
N ASN A 66 14.52 -2.03 -11.03
CA ASN A 66 15.83 -2.63 -11.19
C ASN A 66 16.83 -1.51 -11.53
N ASN A 67 17.20 -0.69 -10.55
CA ASN A 67 18.12 0.40 -10.75
C ASN A 67 19.54 -0.18 -10.74
N THR A 68 20.04 -0.43 -11.95
CA THR A 68 21.43 -0.77 -12.29
C THR A 68 22.44 0.33 -11.93
N LEU A 69 22.21 1.10 -10.86
CA LEU A 69 23.05 2.23 -10.44
C LEU A 69 24.21 1.80 -9.53
N THR A 70 24.28 0.55 -9.10
CA THR A 70 25.41 0.03 -8.30
C THR A 70 26.68 -0.22 -9.12
N THR A 71 26.60 -0.19 -10.46
CA THR A 71 27.74 -0.50 -11.34
C THR A 71 28.73 0.66 -11.50
N LEU A 72 28.31 1.92 -11.31
CA LEU A 72 29.20 3.08 -11.46
C LEU A 72 29.96 3.42 -10.18
N ALA A 73 29.39 3.17 -8.99
CA ALA A 73 30.07 3.40 -7.71
C ALA A 73 31.30 2.50 -7.52
N LYS A 74 31.30 1.31 -8.13
CA LYS A 74 32.39 0.33 -8.01
C LYS A 74 33.60 0.63 -8.91
N LYS A 75 33.47 1.52 -9.89
CA LYS A 75 34.58 1.87 -10.82
C LYS A 75 35.50 2.97 -10.28
N TRP A 76 35.02 3.83 -9.38
CA TRP A 76 35.81 4.95 -8.84
C TRP A 76 36.68 4.57 -7.64
N LEU A 77 36.29 3.57 -6.84
CA LEU A 77 37.07 3.13 -5.67
C LEU A 77 38.29 2.26 -6.02
N GLY A 78 38.38 1.74 -7.25
CA GLY A 78 39.50 0.90 -7.71
C GLY A 78 40.68 1.67 -8.32
N ALA A 79 40.56 2.98 -8.53
CA ALA A 79 41.57 3.77 -9.24
C ALA A 79 42.59 4.48 -8.32
N VAL A 80 42.45 4.39 -7.00
CA VAL A 80 43.36 5.01 -6.00
C VAL A 80 44.27 3.96 -5.35
N ALA A 81 44.63 2.90 -6.08
CA ALA A 81 45.57 1.88 -5.59
C ALA A 81 46.45 1.37 -6.73
N ARG A 82 47.22 2.27 -7.34
CA ARG A 82 48.34 2.04 -8.28
C ARG A 82 48.69 3.45 -8.81
N GLN A 83 49.83 4.06 -8.51
CA GLN A 83 51.22 3.65 -8.68
C GLN A 83 52.08 4.88 -8.26
N PRO A 84 53.40 4.83 -8.42
CA PRO A 84 54.44 4.14 -7.64
C PRO A 84 55.13 5.07 -6.63
#